data_AF-A0AAD4BGF7-F1
#
_entry.id   AF-A0AAD4BGF7-F1
#
_cell.length_a   1.000
_cell.length_b   1.000
_cell.length_c   1.000
_cell.angle_alpha   90.00
_cell.angle_beta   90.00
_cell.angle_gamma   90.00
#
_symmetry.space_group_name_H-M   'P 1'
#
loop_
_entity.id
_entity.type
_entity.pdbx_description
1 polymer ?
#
loop_
_entity_poly.entity_id
_entity_poly.type
_entity_poly.pdbx_seq_one_letter_code
_entity_poly.pdbx_strand_id
1 'polypeptide(L)'
;MKIGYQLKQVRERLAKGLVDKGVLRTEKRNFLLFDMATHPVADVRTKESIITRIVSLLTATTSTVSPGALDKEGTQCRVTRAVCLACAAYAGSVLDNAFGRLTYEDREAAFQRCDELLAEFSCWPFGSNTGPGTASGRRREAVRIGMGSALPSGRESVLGLVQEVKREMNGEDDLGFELIAGVLEVLSKLDSLL
;
A
#
# COMPACT_ATOMS: atom_id res chain seq x y z
N MET A 1 -30.76 3.95 -14.29
CA MET A 1 -29.95 2.72 -14.39
C MET A 1 -28.48 3.11 -14.58
N LYS A 2 -27.53 2.51 -13.84
CA LYS A 2 -26.09 2.86 -13.85
C LYS A 2 -25.21 1.94 -14.72
N ILE A 3 -25.79 1.34 -15.76
CA ILE A 3 -25.14 0.28 -16.57
C ILE A 3 -23.85 0.74 -17.27
N GLY A 4 -23.69 2.05 -17.49
CA GLY A 4 -22.53 2.63 -18.17
C GLY A 4 -21.35 2.99 -17.26
N TYR A 5 -21.43 2.79 -15.95
CA TYR A 5 -20.38 3.26 -15.02
C TYR A 5 -19.22 2.25 -14.85
N GLN A 6 -19.41 1.00 -15.27
CA GLN A 6 -18.35 0.00 -15.23
C GLN A 6 -17.25 0.36 -16.24
N LEU A 7 -16.03 0.55 -15.74
CA LEU A 7 -14.86 0.77 -16.58
C LEU A 7 -14.52 -0.51 -17.37
N LYS A 8 -14.47 -0.39 -18.70
CA LYS A 8 -14.09 -1.49 -19.60
C LYS A 8 -12.61 -1.40 -19.98
N GLN A 9 -12.00 -2.55 -20.28
CA GLN A 9 -10.62 -2.66 -20.79
C GLN A 9 -9.57 -1.95 -19.92
N VAL A 10 -9.73 -2.02 -18.60
CA VAL A 10 -8.84 -1.31 -17.65
C VAL A 10 -7.39 -1.78 -17.81
N ARG A 11 -7.19 -3.11 -17.93
CA ARG A 11 -5.85 -3.71 -18.06
C ARG A 11 -5.13 -3.23 -19.32
N GLU A 12 -5.80 -3.24 -20.46
CA GLU A 12 -5.25 -2.85 -21.76
C GLU A 12 -4.92 -1.35 -21.76
N ARG A 13 -5.80 -0.52 -21.19
CA ARG A 13 -5.58 0.92 -21.07
C ARG A 13 -4.40 1.25 -20.15
N LEU A 14 -4.26 0.53 -19.03
CA LEU A 14 -3.09 0.67 -18.14
C LEU A 14 -1.80 0.21 -18.82
N ALA A 15 -1.82 -0.91 -19.53
CA ALA A 15 -0.66 -1.40 -20.28
C ALA A 15 -0.21 -0.38 -21.34
N LYS A 16 -1.16 0.17 -22.12
CA LYS A 16 -0.88 1.25 -23.08
C LYS A 16 -0.26 2.46 -22.40
N GLY A 17 -0.83 2.92 -21.29
CA GLY A 17 -0.29 4.05 -20.53
C GLY A 17 1.14 3.82 -20.00
N LEU A 18 1.49 2.57 -19.65
CA LEU A 18 2.85 2.22 -19.26
C LEU A 18 3.82 2.14 -20.44
N VAL A 19 3.35 1.76 -21.64
CA VAL A 19 4.13 1.84 -22.88
C VAL A 19 4.39 3.29 -23.25
N ASP A 20 3.37 4.15 -23.22
CA ASP A 20 3.49 5.58 -23.56
C ASP A 20 4.45 6.31 -22.59
N LYS A 21 4.57 5.83 -21.35
CA LYS A 21 5.53 6.32 -20.34
C LYS A 21 6.91 5.69 -20.42
N GLY A 22 7.15 4.74 -21.33
CA GLY A 22 8.44 4.06 -21.50
C GLY A 22 8.78 3.01 -20.44
N VAL A 23 7.83 2.64 -19.56
CA VAL A 23 8.04 1.60 -18.54
C VAL A 23 7.95 0.21 -19.17
N LEU A 24 7.02 0.02 -20.08
CA LEU A 24 6.89 -1.18 -20.92
C LEU A 24 7.30 -0.85 -22.35
N ARG A 25 7.67 -1.88 -23.12
CA ARG A 25 7.83 -1.79 -24.57
C ARG A 25 6.86 -2.74 -25.24
N THR A 26 6.49 -2.46 -26.48
CA THR A 26 5.63 -3.35 -27.27
C THR A 26 6.50 -4.26 -28.13
N GLU A 27 6.32 -5.56 -27.99
CA GLU A 27 6.95 -6.59 -28.82
C GLU A 27 5.89 -7.45 -29.49
N LYS A 28 6.06 -7.74 -30.77
CA LYS A 28 5.23 -8.69 -31.49
C LYS A 28 5.81 -10.10 -31.31
N ARG A 29 5.10 -10.98 -30.62
CA ARG A 29 5.45 -12.40 -30.53
C ARG A 29 4.65 -13.19 -31.54
N ASN A 30 5.35 -13.91 -32.40
CA ASN A 30 4.74 -14.78 -33.39
C ASN A 30 4.52 -16.16 -32.76
N PHE A 31 3.27 -16.61 -32.73
CA PHE A 31 2.88 -17.97 -32.38
C PHE A 31 2.56 -18.73 -33.67
N LEU A 32 2.47 -20.06 -33.58
CA LEU A 32 2.24 -20.91 -34.76
C LEU A 32 1.00 -20.49 -35.59
N LEU A 33 -0.04 -19.97 -34.93
CA LEU A 33 -1.33 -19.67 -35.56
C LEU A 33 -1.71 -18.18 -35.56
N PHE A 34 -0.98 -17.33 -34.83
CA PHE A 34 -1.31 -15.91 -34.71
C PHE A 34 -0.13 -15.13 -34.14
N ASP A 35 -0.18 -13.81 -34.30
CA ASP A 35 0.75 -12.92 -33.64
C ASP A 35 0.08 -12.20 -32.48
N MET A 36 0.80 -12.00 -31.38
CA MET A 36 0.29 -11.32 -30.20
C MET A 36 1.24 -10.20 -29.77
N ALA A 37 0.66 -9.03 -29.51
CA ALA A 37 1.39 -7.96 -28.85
C ALA A 37 1.66 -8.34 -27.39
N THR A 38 2.92 -8.27 -26.99
CA THR A 38 3.38 -8.48 -25.62
C THR A 38 4.07 -7.23 -25.11
N HIS A 39 4.02 -7.04 -23.79
CA HIS A 39 4.48 -5.81 -23.17
C HIS A 39 5.52 -6.09 -22.07
N PRO A 40 6.73 -6.57 -22.41
CA PRO A 40 7.78 -6.77 -21.42
C PRO A 40 8.24 -5.45 -20.81
N VAL A 41 8.79 -5.53 -19.60
CA VAL A 41 9.36 -4.38 -18.90
C VAL A 41 10.57 -3.85 -19.67
N ALA A 42 10.53 -2.57 -20.02
CA ALA A 42 11.64 -1.86 -20.65
C ALA A 42 12.53 -1.21 -19.59
N ASP A 43 11.93 -0.48 -18.64
CA ASP A 43 12.65 0.11 -17.52
C ASP A 43 12.52 -0.72 -16.24
N VAL A 44 13.51 -1.60 -16.05
CA VAL A 44 13.59 -2.44 -14.85
C VAL A 44 13.86 -1.60 -13.60
N ARG A 45 14.55 -0.46 -13.71
CA ARG A 45 14.93 0.38 -12.56
C ARG A 45 13.70 1.00 -11.92
N THR A 46 12.72 1.42 -12.73
CA THR A 46 11.43 1.91 -12.19
C THR A 46 10.74 0.82 -11.36
N LYS A 47 10.70 -0.43 -11.85
CA LYS A 47 10.12 -1.54 -11.09
C LYS A 47 10.89 -1.81 -9.79
N GLU A 48 12.22 -1.86 -9.86
CA GLU A 48 13.08 -2.09 -8.69
C GLU A 48 12.92 -0.97 -7.65
N SER A 49 12.86 0.30 -8.07
CA SER A 49 12.63 1.43 -7.18
C SER A 49 11.30 1.31 -6.42
N ILE A 50 10.22 0.87 -7.09
CA ILE A 50 8.93 0.62 -6.43
C ILE A 50 9.07 -0.48 -5.38
N ILE A 51 9.72 -1.59 -5.72
CA ILE A 51 9.95 -2.71 -4.80
C ILE A 51 10.77 -2.26 -3.59
N THR A 52 11.88 -1.54 -3.81
CA THR A 52 12.73 -1.02 -2.74
C THR A 52 11.96 -0.10 -1.80
N ARG A 53 11.08 0.77 -2.32
CA ARG A 53 10.25 1.64 -1.48
C ARG A 53 9.29 0.87 -0.59
N ILE A 54 8.55 -0.09 -1.17
CA ILE A 54 7.61 -0.92 -0.42
C ILE A 54 8.34 -1.75 0.64
N VAL A 55 9.45 -2.40 0.27
CA VAL A 55 10.25 -3.18 1.22
C VAL A 55 10.78 -2.29 2.32
N SER A 56 11.35 -1.13 2.00
CA SER A 56 11.88 -0.20 3.00
C SER A 56 10.80 0.34 3.94
N LEU A 57 9.57 0.55 3.45
CA LEU A 57 8.44 0.98 4.28
C LEU A 57 8.00 -0.13 5.25
N LEU A 58 7.94 -1.37 4.77
CA LEU A 58 7.39 -2.51 5.50
C LEU A 58 8.39 -3.25 6.38
N THR A 59 9.69 -3.04 6.19
CA THR A 59 10.74 -3.58 7.07
C THR A 59 11.32 -2.53 8.02
N ALA A 60 10.84 -1.29 7.96
CA ALA A 60 11.28 -0.24 8.87
C ALA A 60 10.93 -0.60 10.33
N THR A 61 11.92 -0.57 11.20
CA THR A 61 11.75 -0.81 12.65
C THR A 61 11.70 0.48 13.48
N THR A 62 11.96 1.62 12.84
CA THR A 62 12.04 2.94 13.49
C THR A 62 10.76 3.74 13.28
N SER A 63 10.51 4.73 14.14
CA SER A 63 9.43 5.71 13.95
C SER A 63 9.69 6.73 12.85
N THR A 64 10.94 6.88 12.42
CA THR A 64 11.28 7.76 11.30
C THR A 64 11.02 7.08 9.96
N VAL A 65 10.36 7.80 9.05
CA VAL A 65 10.11 7.30 7.69
C VAL A 65 11.40 7.42 6.89
N SER A 66 11.93 6.30 6.43
CA SER A 66 13.15 6.28 5.61
C SER A 66 12.91 7.02 4.28
N PRO A 67 13.82 7.91 3.84
CA PRO A 67 13.74 8.53 2.51
C PRO A 67 13.67 7.50 1.39
N GLY A 68 14.30 6.33 1.58
CA GLY A 68 14.26 5.22 0.63
C GLY A 68 12.88 4.54 0.51
N ALA A 69 11.96 4.81 1.43
CA ALA A 69 10.57 4.37 1.37
C ALA A 69 9.67 5.32 0.55
N LEU A 70 10.15 6.52 0.21
CA LEU A 70 9.36 7.60 -0.36
C LEU A 70 9.68 7.86 -1.83
N ASP A 71 8.75 8.52 -2.52
CA ASP A 71 8.98 9.02 -3.87
C ASP A 71 9.92 10.25 -3.87
N LYS A 72 10.30 10.69 -5.07
CA LYS A 72 11.14 11.87 -5.32
C LYS A 72 10.66 13.07 -4.52
N GLU A 73 11.61 13.82 -3.98
CA GLU A 73 11.34 15.09 -3.31
C GLU A 73 10.56 16.05 -4.22
N GLY A 74 9.67 16.83 -3.61
CA GLY A 74 8.72 17.70 -4.32
C GLY A 74 7.43 17.01 -4.78
N THR A 75 7.33 15.68 -4.70
CA THR A 75 6.05 14.99 -4.87
C THR A 75 5.14 15.32 -3.68
N GLN A 76 3.87 15.66 -3.92
CA GLN A 76 2.91 15.90 -2.84
C GLN A 76 2.60 14.58 -2.09
N CYS A 77 2.11 14.65 -0.85
CA CYS A 77 1.55 13.51 -0.09
C CYS A 77 2.36 12.19 -0.26
N ARG A 78 3.68 12.23 -0.13
CA ARG A 78 4.58 11.11 -0.45
C ARG A 78 4.38 9.96 0.51
N VAL A 79 4.21 10.28 1.78
CA VAL A 79 4.02 9.29 2.84
C VAL A 79 2.66 8.62 2.65
N THR A 80 1.61 9.41 2.40
CA THR A 80 0.28 8.86 2.10
C THR A 80 0.29 7.98 0.86
N ARG A 81 0.95 8.40 -0.23
CA ARG A 81 1.08 7.58 -1.44
C ARG A 81 1.81 6.26 -1.19
N ALA A 82 2.85 6.26 -0.35
CA ALA A 82 3.57 5.05 0.02
C ALA A 82 2.67 4.08 0.81
N VAL A 83 1.91 4.60 1.79
CA VAL A 83 0.91 3.81 2.55
C VAL A 83 -0.17 3.24 1.63
N CYS A 84 -0.79 4.08 0.79
CA CYS A 84 -1.82 3.63 -0.14
C CYS A 84 -1.31 2.55 -1.11
N LEU A 85 -0.07 2.66 -1.59
CA LEU A 85 0.53 1.66 -2.46
C LEU A 85 0.69 0.32 -1.74
N ALA A 86 1.17 0.31 -0.51
CA ALA A 86 1.31 -0.90 0.29
C ALA A 86 -0.05 -1.56 0.56
N CYS A 87 -1.04 -0.79 1.04
CA CYS A 87 -2.38 -1.28 1.33
C CYS A 87 -3.12 -1.78 0.07
N ALA A 88 -2.99 -1.09 -1.06
CA ALA A 88 -3.61 -1.52 -2.31
C ALA A 88 -2.94 -2.77 -2.89
N ALA A 89 -1.61 -2.90 -2.77
CA ALA A 89 -0.89 -4.11 -3.17
C ALA A 89 -1.25 -5.31 -2.28
N TYR A 90 -1.49 -5.05 -0.99
CA TYR A 90 -1.95 -6.05 -0.02
C TYR A 90 -3.36 -6.54 -0.37
N ALA A 91 -4.33 -5.64 -0.48
CA ALA A 91 -5.71 -5.98 -0.81
C ALA A 91 -5.87 -6.54 -2.25
N GLY A 92 -4.93 -6.24 -3.14
CA GLY A 92 -4.85 -6.82 -4.48
C GLY A 92 -4.14 -8.17 -4.54
N SER A 93 -3.71 -8.75 -3.41
CA SER A 93 -2.98 -10.03 -3.32
C SER A 93 -1.75 -10.10 -4.23
N VAL A 94 -1.03 -8.99 -4.38
CA VAL A 94 0.19 -8.90 -5.21
C VAL A 94 1.43 -8.44 -4.43
N LEU A 95 1.29 -8.15 -3.13
CA LEU A 95 2.35 -7.64 -2.28
C LEU A 95 3.52 -8.63 -2.11
N ASP A 96 3.22 -9.92 -2.02
CA ASP A 96 4.18 -11.03 -1.91
C ASP A 96 5.25 -11.01 -3.02
N ASN A 97 4.87 -10.60 -4.23
CA ASN A 97 5.76 -10.49 -5.39
C ASN A 97 6.93 -9.52 -5.16
N ALA A 98 6.79 -8.56 -4.24
CA ALA A 98 7.86 -7.62 -3.89
C ALA A 98 8.89 -8.22 -2.92
N PHE A 99 8.54 -9.29 -2.20
CA PHE A 99 9.34 -9.82 -1.10
C PHE A 99 10.32 -10.93 -1.49
N GLY A 100 10.60 -11.12 -2.78
CA GLY A 100 11.46 -12.20 -3.27
C GLY A 100 12.86 -12.27 -2.63
N ARG A 101 13.38 -11.16 -2.08
CA ARG A 101 14.70 -11.07 -1.43
C ARG A 101 14.65 -11.17 0.11
N LEU A 102 13.46 -11.15 0.71
CA LEU A 102 13.29 -11.21 2.17
C LEU A 102 13.32 -12.65 2.67
N THR A 103 13.76 -12.84 3.91
CA THR A 103 13.65 -14.11 4.63
C THR A 103 12.19 -14.44 4.95
N TYR A 104 11.90 -15.68 5.37
CA TYR A 104 10.53 -16.05 5.76
C TYR A 104 10.01 -15.19 6.92
N GLU A 105 10.83 -14.98 7.95
CA GLU A 105 10.48 -14.17 9.12
C GLU A 105 10.22 -12.71 8.74
N ASP A 106 11.08 -12.12 7.91
CA ASP A 106 10.91 -10.73 7.44
C ASP A 106 9.64 -10.56 6.59
N ARG A 107 9.25 -11.58 5.83
CA ARG A 107 8.00 -11.57 5.04
C ARG A 107 6.78 -11.54 5.94
N GLU A 108 6.74 -12.42 6.93
CA GLU A 108 5.63 -12.48 7.90
C GLU A 108 5.52 -11.15 8.66
N ALA A 109 6.65 -10.60 9.12
CA ALA A 109 6.68 -9.30 9.77
C ALA A 109 6.22 -8.15 8.85
N ALA A 110 6.61 -8.17 7.57
CA ALA A 110 6.19 -7.16 6.60
C ALA A 110 4.69 -7.22 6.30
N PHE A 111 4.10 -8.42 6.23
CA PHE A 111 2.64 -8.59 6.11
C PHE A 111 1.91 -8.08 7.34
N GLN A 112 2.35 -8.49 8.53
CA GLN A 112 1.77 -8.05 9.80
C GLN A 112 1.81 -6.52 9.93
N ARG A 113 2.91 -5.90 9.53
CA ARG A 113 3.01 -4.43 9.51
C ARG A 113 2.08 -3.81 8.47
N CYS A 114 1.91 -4.40 7.30
CA CYS A 114 0.97 -3.90 6.30
C CYS A 114 -0.49 -3.98 6.80
N ASP A 115 -0.84 -5.02 7.55
CA ASP A 115 -2.13 -5.14 8.23
C ASP A 115 -2.32 -4.02 9.27
N GLU A 116 -1.31 -3.75 10.08
CA GLU A 116 -1.34 -2.65 11.06
C GLU A 116 -1.52 -1.29 10.38
N LEU A 117 -0.82 -1.05 9.27
CA LEU A 117 -1.00 0.17 8.47
C LEU A 117 -2.41 0.26 7.91
N LEU A 118 -2.94 -0.81 7.32
CA LEU A 118 -4.29 -0.81 6.78
C LEU A 118 -5.34 -0.56 7.87
N ALA A 119 -5.19 -1.19 9.04
CA ALA A 119 -6.09 -0.99 10.17
C ALA A 119 -6.06 0.47 10.66
N GLU A 120 -4.88 1.08 10.77
CA GLU A 120 -4.74 2.47 11.22
C GLU A 120 -5.27 3.48 10.21
N PHE A 121 -4.92 3.34 8.93
CA PHE A 121 -5.29 4.29 7.88
C PHE A 121 -6.67 4.05 7.28
N SER A 122 -7.39 2.98 7.67
CA SER A 122 -8.80 2.76 7.31
C SER A 122 -9.79 3.44 8.27
N CYS A 123 -9.31 4.10 9.31
CA CYS A 123 -10.12 4.85 10.27
C CYS A 123 -9.82 6.35 10.17
N TRP A 124 -10.88 7.15 10.09
CA TRP A 124 -10.79 8.61 10.13
C TRP A 124 -11.31 9.14 11.49
N PRO A 125 -10.62 10.11 12.13
CA PRO A 125 -9.32 10.67 11.77
C PRO A 125 -8.17 9.69 12.02
N PHE A 126 -7.07 9.82 11.27
CA PHE A 126 -5.87 8.99 11.48
C PHE A 126 -5.33 9.18 12.91
N GLY A 127 -4.85 8.13 13.55
CA GLY A 127 -4.42 8.16 14.95
C GLY A 127 -5.54 7.95 15.96
N SER A 128 -6.80 7.82 15.53
CA SER A 128 -7.95 7.66 16.45
C SER A 128 -7.92 6.33 17.21
N ASN A 129 -7.37 5.27 16.61
CA ASN A 129 -7.22 3.96 17.25
C ASN A 129 -6.04 3.89 18.23
N THR A 130 -5.14 4.88 18.21
CA THR A 130 -3.89 4.88 18.98
C THR A 130 -3.86 5.93 20.11
N GLY A 131 -4.94 6.67 20.32
CA GLY A 131 -5.07 7.68 21.37
C GLY A 131 -5.33 7.09 22.78
N PRO A 132 -4.94 7.78 23.88
CA PRO A 132 -5.04 7.26 25.25
C PRO A 132 -6.46 7.15 25.85
N GLY A 133 -7.56 7.21 25.07
CA GLY A 133 -8.87 7.47 25.68
C GLY A 133 -10.15 7.08 24.93
N THR A 134 -10.12 6.43 23.77
CA THR A 134 -11.37 6.10 23.05
C THR A 134 -11.40 4.66 22.55
N ALA A 135 -11.58 3.73 23.50
CA ALA A 135 -12.09 2.39 23.20
C ALA A 135 -13.59 2.47 22.86
N SER A 136 -13.93 2.88 21.64
CA SER A 136 -15.30 2.76 21.10
C SER A 136 -15.27 2.23 19.68
N GLY A 137 -14.97 0.95 19.55
CA GLY A 137 -14.94 0.24 18.27
C GLY A 137 -14.76 -1.25 18.46
N ARG A 138 -15.80 -1.96 18.92
CA ARG A 138 -15.79 -3.43 18.96
C ARG A 138 -15.69 -3.99 17.53
N ARG A 139 -14.56 -4.60 17.15
CA ARG A 139 -14.53 -6.01 16.67
C ARG A 139 -13.12 -6.54 16.37
N ARG A 140 -12.87 -7.73 16.92
CA ARG A 140 -11.84 -8.75 16.59
C ARG A 140 -10.39 -8.41 16.91
N GLU A 141 -10.10 -8.24 18.19
CA GLU A 141 -8.84 -8.74 18.72
C GLU A 141 -9.15 -10.11 19.35
N ALA A 142 -8.75 -11.18 18.67
CA ALA A 142 -8.70 -12.49 19.28
C ALA A 142 -7.63 -12.42 20.36
N VAL A 143 -8.07 -12.37 21.61
CA VAL A 143 -7.25 -12.35 22.82
C VAL A 143 -6.36 -13.61 22.82
N ARG A 144 -5.12 -13.47 22.34
CA ARG A 144 -4.03 -14.39 22.66
C ARG A 144 -3.40 -13.91 23.97
N ILE A 145 -4.01 -14.31 25.09
CA ILE A 145 -3.32 -14.29 26.39
C ILE A 145 -2.30 -15.42 26.37
N GLY A 146 -1.02 -15.09 26.21
CA GLY A 146 0.05 -16.06 26.35
C GLY A 146 1.39 -15.60 25.79
N MET A 147 2.31 -15.33 26.71
CA MET A 147 3.78 -15.34 26.55
C MET A 147 4.47 -14.14 25.88
N GLY A 148 5.31 -13.47 26.69
CA GLY A 148 6.60 -12.94 26.23
C GLY A 148 6.61 -11.49 25.79
N SER A 149 7.21 -10.64 26.61
CA SER A 149 7.53 -9.24 26.31
C SER A 149 8.49 -9.07 25.12
N ALA A 150 7.96 -8.62 23.98
CA ALA A 150 8.56 -7.77 22.93
C ALA A 150 7.46 -7.62 21.84
N LEU A 151 6.93 -6.47 21.44
CA LEU A 151 7.55 -5.25 20.96
C LEU A 151 6.64 -4.03 21.26
N PRO A 152 7.14 -2.96 21.89
CA PRO A 152 6.59 -1.61 21.76
C PRO A 152 6.82 -0.99 20.36
N SER A 153 7.76 -1.55 19.59
CA SER A 153 8.36 -0.91 18.41
C SER A 153 7.46 -0.82 17.15
N GLY A 154 6.54 -1.76 16.94
CA GLY A 154 5.63 -1.72 15.77
C GLY A 154 4.65 -0.55 15.83
N ARG A 155 3.96 -0.41 16.97
CA ARG A 155 3.00 0.69 17.22
C ARG A 155 3.66 2.06 17.18
N GLU A 156 4.85 2.21 17.77
CA GLU A 156 5.61 3.46 17.69
C GLU A 156 6.01 3.82 16.25
N SER A 157 6.31 2.81 15.43
CA SER A 157 6.65 3.00 14.02
C SER A 157 5.45 3.45 13.17
N VAL A 158 4.27 2.87 13.41
CA VAL A 158 3.01 3.29 12.77
C VAL A 158 2.61 4.70 13.22
N LEU A 159 2.77 5.03 14.50
CA LEU A 159 2.52 6.38 15.02
C LEU A 159 3.40 7.45 14.36
N GLY A 160 4.68 7.15 14.12
CA GLY A 160 5.57 8.04 13.39
C GLY A 160 5.10 8.29 11.95
N LEU A 161 4.62 7.24 11.27
CA LEU A 161 3.99 7.37 9.94
C LEU A 161 2.73 8.22 9.97
N VAL A 162 1.86 8.04 10.98
CA VAL A 162 0.65 8.85 11.15
C VAL A 162 1.00 10.33 11.35
N GLN A 163 2.02 10.64 12.15
CA GLN A 163 2.48 12.01 12.35
C GLN A 163 2.99 12.64 11.05
N GLU A 164 3.76 11.90 10.25
CA GLU A 164 4.23 12.40 8.96
C GLU A 164 3.09 12.60 7.96
N VAL A 165 2.11 11.69 7.89
CA VAL A 165 0.91 11.90 7.07
C VAL A 165 0.14 13.14 7.53
N LYS A 166 0.00 13.35 8.84
CA LYS A 166 -0.64 14.57 9.37
C LYS A 166 0.10 15.85 8.99
N ARG A 167 1.42 15.81 8.83
CA ARG A 167 2.21 16.95 8.32
C ARG A 167 1.96 17.23 6.84
N GLU A 168 1.57 16.21 6.07
CA GLU A 168 1.20 16.35 4.65
C GLU A 168 -0.22 16.89 4.45
N MET A 169 -1.04 16.98 5.51
CA MET A 169 -2.41 17.50 5.46
C MET A 169 -2.43 19.02 5.46
N ASN A 170 -3.05 19.64 4.45
CA ASN A 170 -3.19 21.09 4.35
C ASN A 170 -4.39 21.59 5.16
N GLY A 171 -4.29 21.57 6.49
CA GLY A 171 -5.33 22.08 7.41
C GLY A 171 -6.52 21.13 7.64
N GLU A 172 -7.42 21.52 8.53
CA GLU A 172 -8.57 20.68 8.97
C GLU A 172 -9.66 20.53 7.90
N ASP A 173 -9.68 21.39 6.87
CA ASP A 173 -10.69 21.38 5.80
C ASP A 173 -10.36 20.41 4.64
N ASP A 174 -9.24 19.69 4.69
CA ASP A 174 -8.85 18.73 3.64
C ASP A 174 -9.57 17.38 3.79
N LEU A 175 -10.78 17.32 3.24
CA LEU A 175 -11.59 16.09 3.15
C LEU A 175 -10.98 15.03 2.22
N GLY A 176 -9.87 15.33 1.52
CA GLY A 176 -9.19 14.37 0.65
C GLY A 176 -8.66 13.16 1.42
N PHE A 177 -8.17 13.37 2.64
CA PHE A 177 -7.65 12.29 3.48
C PHE A 177 -8.76 11.44 4.11
N GLU A 178 -9.93 12.02 4.40
CA GLU A 178 -11.13 11.26 4.80
C GLU A 178 -11.57 10.33 3.67
N LEU A 179 -11.59 10.82 2.41
CA LEU A 179 -11.89 9.99 1.24
C LEU A 179 -10.89 8.83 1.09
N ILE A 180 -9.59 9.10 1.27
CA ILE A 180 -8.55 8.06 1.23
C ILE A 180 -8.81 7.00 2.30
N ALA A 181 -9.12 7.40 3.53
CA ALA A 181 -9.46 6.48 4.61
C ALA A 181 -10.67 5.60 4.25
N GLY A 182 -11.73 6.19 3.68
CA GLY A 182 -12.90 5.45 3.21
C GLY A 182 -12.58 4.44 2.10
N VAL A 183 -11.67 4.76 1.17
CA VAL A 183 -11.20 3.80 0.16
C VAL A 183 -10.42 2.66 0.82
N LEU A 184 -9.54 2.95 1.77
CA LEU A 184 -8.80 1.94 2.53
C LEU A 184 -9.73 1.04 3.36
N GLU A 185 -10.82 1.59 3.90
CA GLU A 185 -11.87 0.81 4.57
C GLU A 185 -12.59 -0.16 3.63
N VAL A 186 -12.79 0.22 2.37
CA VAL A 186 -13.30 -0.72 1.36
C VAL A 186 -12.27 -1.80 1.06
N LEU A 187 -11.00 -1.43 0.91
CA LEU A 187 -9.91 -2.37 0.65
C LEU A 187 -9.74 -3.40 1.78
N SER A 188 -9.89 -3.01 3.05
CA SER A 188 -9.80 -3.93 4.19
C SER A 188 -10.94 -4.95 4.27
N LYS A 189 -12.01 -4.75 3.49
CA LYS A 189 -13.15 -5.66 3.41
C LYS A 189 -13.14 -6.51 2.13
N LEU A 190 -12.16 -6.35 1.23
CA LEU A 190 -12.13 -7.08 -0.04
C LEU A 190 -11.97 -8.60 0.13
N ASP A 191 -11.36 -9.06 1.23
CA ASP A 191 -11.28 -10.49 1.55
C ASP A 191 -12.65 -11.16 1.68
N SER A 192 -13.72 -10.40 1.89
CA SER A 192 -15.09 -10.94 1.91
C SER A 192 -15.68 -11.26 0.53
N LEU A 193 -14.98 -10.87 -0.55
CA LEU A 193 -15.44 -11.06 -1.94
C LEU A 193 -14.71 -12.21 -2.66
N LEU A 194 -13.57 -12.66 -2.13
CA LEU A 194 -12.75 -13.76 -2.66
C LEU A 194 -13.18 -15.09 -2.04
#